data_AF-A0AAP7L311-F1
#
_entry.id   AF-A0AAP7L311-F1
#
_cell.length_a   1.000
_cell.length_b   1.000
_cell.length_c   1.000
_cell.angle_alpha   90.00
_cell.angle_beta   90.00
_cell.angle_gamma   90.00
#
_symmetry.space_group_name_H-M   'P 1'
#
loop_
_entity.id
_entity.type
_entity.pdbx_description
1 polymer ?
#
loop_
_entity_poly.entity_id
_entity_poly.type
_entity_poly.pdbx_seq_one_letter_code
_entity_poly.pdbx_strand_id
1 'polypeptide(L)'
;MTKYLIALTTLFIALFATATNTQNVTISGGVVNKSDGTGSNAAINVGSTVGRAVGSNNNQTVTVNGSLVNTATGGNSKAAINLGSSVNHSGSNNQVVSVGTIVNSASGGGKSEVNIGSVVKD
;
A
#
# COMPACT_ATOMS: atom_id res chain seq x y z
N MET A 1 -33.22 -1.44 -35.70
CA MET A 1 -33.28 -1.61 -34.23
C MET A 1 -32.02 -2.25 -33.65
N THR A 2 -31.44 -3.26 -34.29
CA THR A 2 -30.20 -3.95 -33.84
C THR A 2 -29.00 -3.04 -33.58
N LYS A 3 -28.77 -2.01 -34.42
CA LYS A 3 -27.66 -1.06 -34.22
C LYS A 3 -27.77 -0.25 -32.93
N TYR A 4 -28.99 0.18 -32.57
CA TYR A 4 -29.24 0.93 -31.32
C TYR A 4 -29.17 0.03 -30.09
N LEU A 5 -29.56 -1.24 -30.22
CA LEU A 5 -29.44 -2.22 -29.14
C LEU A 5 -27.97 -2.55 -28.84
N ILE A 6 -27.13 -2.70 -29.86
CA ILE A 6 -25.68 -2.90 -29.71
C ILE A 6 -25.01 -1.66 -29.09
N ALA A 7 -25.40 -0.46 -29.50
CA ALA A 7 -24.88 0.78 -28.92
C ALA A 7 -25.28 0.93 -27.44
N LEU A 8 -26.50 0.55 -27.08
CA LEU A 8 -26.97 0.60 -25.70
C LEU A 8 -26.28 -0.45 -24.82
N THR A 9 -26.08 -1.68 -25.31
CA THR A 9 -25.37 -2.73 -24.57
C THR A 9 -23.89 -2.41 -24.41
N THR A 10 -23.23 -1.88 -25.43
CA THR A 10 -21.82 -1.46 -25.33
C THR A 10 -21.63 -0.28 -24.39
N LEU A 11 -22.55 0.69 -24.38
CA LEU A 11 -22.55 1.78 -23.40
C LEU A 11 -22.78 1.26 -21.96
N PHE A 12 -23.67 0.28 -21.79
CA PHE A 12 -23.91 -0.38 -20.51
C PHE A 12 -22.65 -1.11 -20.01
N ILE A 13 -21.98 -1.88 -20.86
CA ILE A 13 -20.73 -2.60 -20.54
C ILE A 13 -19.60 -1.61 -20.22
N ALA A 14 -19.48 -0.52 -20.97
CA ALA A 14 -18.49 0.54 -20.71
C ALA A 14 -18.75 1.27 -19.38
N LEU A 15 -20.02 1.39 -18.95
CA LEU A 15 -20.39 1.92 -17.64
C LEU A 15 -19.91 1.04 -16.48
N PHE A 16 -19.78 -0.27 -16.71
CA PHE A 16 -19.24 -1.23 -15.74
C PHE A 16 -17.76 -1.53 -15.93
N ALA A 17 -17.04 -0.77 -16.76
CA ALA A 17 -15.58 -0.83 -16.79
C ALA A 17 -15.06 -0.40 -15.41
N THR A 18 -14.81 -1.39 -14.55
CA THR A 18 -14.42 -1.20 -13.16
C THR A 18 -13.08 -0.47 -13.12
N ALA A 19 -13.08 0.74 -12.57
CA ALA A 19 -11.86 1.49 -12.30
C ALA A 19 -10.93 0.62 -11.44
N THR A 20 -9.85 0.16 -12.07
CA THR A 20 -8.88 -0.74 -11.46
C THR A 20 -7.64 0.06 -11.11
N ASN A 21 -7.26 0.07 -9.84
CA ASN A 21 -6.02 0.66 -9.37
C ASN A 21 -4.92 -0.39 -9.45
N THR A 22 -4.07 -0.31 -10.48
CA THR A 22 -2.91 -1.18 -10.63
C THR A 22 -1.64 -0.41 -10.32
N GLN A 23 -0.85 -0.90 -9.35
CA GLN A 23 0.43 -0.31 -8.98
C GLN A 23 1.51 -1.39 -9.04
N ASN A 24 2.50 -1.23 -9.92
CA ASN A 24 3.65 -2.11 -10.03
C ASN A 24 4.90 -1.31 -9.69
N VAL A 25 5.55 -1.63 -8.57
CA VAL A 25 6.68 -0.88 -8.04
C VAL A 25 7.87 -1.81 -7.82
N THR A 26 9.03 -1.43 -8.33
CA THR A 26 10.30 -2.11 -8.08
C THR A 26 11.29 -1.11 -7.48
N ILE A 27 11.86 -1.46 -6.33
CA ILE A 27 12.96 -0.73 -5.69
C ILE A 27 14.20 -1.60 -5.81
N SER A 28 15.21 -1.11 -6.54
CA SER A 28 16.45 -1.86 -6.80
C SER A 28 17.35 -1.99 -5.56
N GLY A 29 17.25 -1.05 -4.62
CA GLY A 29 17.99 -1.04 -3.36
C GLY A 29 17.12 -1.35 -2.15
N GLY A 30 17.55 -0.86 -0.98
CA GLY A 30 16.78 -0.91 0.25
C GLY A 30 15.92 0.33 0.48
N VAL A 31 15.02 0.24 1.45
CA VAL A 31 14.22 1.36 1.95
C VAL A 31 14.54 1.54 3.42
N VAL A 32 14.86 2.77 3.82
CA VAL A 32 15.14 3.13 5.21
C VAL A 32 14.16 4.21 5.62
N ASN A 33 13.34 3.92 6.62
CA ASN A 33 12.46 4.87 7.29
C ASN A 33 12.90 4.97 8.75
N LYS A 34 13.19 6.20 9.19
CA LYS A 34 13.69 6.42 10.54
C LYS A 34 13.00 7.61 11.18
N SER A 35 12.50 7.39 12.38
CA SER A 35 11.95 8.42 13.24
C SER A 35 12.79 8.52 14.51
N ASP A 36 13.64 9.53 14.58
CA ASP A 36 14.55 9.79 15.70
C ASP A 36 14.13 11.09 16.39
N GLY A 37 13.60 10.97 17.61
CA GLY A 37 13.19 12.11 18.41
C GLY A 37 11.94 11.85 19.24
N THR A 38 11.81 12.55 20.36
CA THR A 38 10.57 12.48 21.15
C THR A 38 9.41 13.07 20.34
N GLY A 39 8.36 12.28 20.14
CA GLY A 39 7.17 12.66 19.36
C GLY A 39 7.37 12.76 17.85
N SER A 40 8.51 12.34 17.31
CA SER A 40 8.77 12.38 15.86
C SER A 40 8.00 11.29 15.11
N ASN A 41 7.60 11.58 13.87
CA ASN A 41 6.86 10.64 13.03
C ASN A 41 7.50 10.52 11.64
N ALA A 42 7.65 9.30 11.13
CA ALA A 42 8.12 9.03 9.78
C ALA A 42 7.26 7.95 9.12
N ALA A 43 6.78 8.17 7.89
CA ALA A 43 5.95 7.22 7.17
C ALA A 43 6.35 7.09 5.71
N ILE A 44 6.43 5.85 5.21
CA ILE A 44 6.64 5.53 3.79
C ILE A 44 5.51 4.64 3.30
N ASN A 45 4.89 5.01 2.18
CA ASN A 45 3.89 4.20 1.48
C ASN A 45 4.41 3.87 0.08
N VAL A 46 4.64 2.58 -0.22
CA VAL A 46 5.12 2.13 -1.53
C VAL A 46 4.07 1.23 -2.15
N GLY A 47 3.57 1.62 -3.32
CA GLY A 47 2.54 0.85 -4.01
C GLY A 47 1.33 0.56 -3.10
N SER A 48 1.00 1.47 -2.19
CA SER A 48 0.05 1.27 -1.08
C SER A 48 -1.07 2.30 -1.11
N THR A 49 -2.25 1.90 -0.62
CA THR A 49 -3.49 2.67 -0.61
C THR A 49 -4.06 2.83 0.80
N VAL A 50 -3.22 2.66 1.82
CA VAL A 50 -3.57 2.98 3.21
C VAL A 50 -4.11 4.41 3.28
N GLY A 51 -5.31 4.56 3.87
CA GLY A 51 -5.99 5.86 4.02
C GLY A 51 -6.62 6.42 2.75
N ARG A 52 -6.77 5.62 1.67
CA ARG A 52 -7.30 6.08 0.38
C ARG A 52 -8.32 5.12 -0.21
N ALA A 53 -9.44 5.65 -0.70
CA ALA A 53 -10.37 4.90 -1.54
C ALA A 53 -9.86 4.82 -2.98
N VAL A 54 -9.77 3.61 -3.55
CA VAL A 54 -9.21 3.36 -4.89
C VAL A 54 -10.09 2.41 -5.71
N GLY A 55 -11.18 2.92 -6.27
CA GLY A 55 -12.03 2.18 -7.21
C GLY A 55 -12.62 0.90 -6.62
N SER A 56 -12.91 -0.08 -7.48
CA SER A 56 -13.50 -1.37 -7.10
C SER A 56 -12.50 -2.54 -7.10
N ASN A 57 -11.35 -2.38 -7.76
CA ASN A 57 -10.26 -3.35 -7.78
C ASN A 57 -8.95 -2.65 -7.42
N ASN A 58 -8.21 -3.23 -6.47
CA ASN A 58 -6.91 -2.73 -6.03
C ASN A 58 -5.84 -3.82 -6.16
N ASN A 59 -4.98 -3.68 -7.17
CA ASN A 59 -3.99 -4.66 -7.58
C ASN A 59 -2.58 -4.06 -7.39
N GLN A 60 -1.86 -4.50 -6.37
CA GLN A 60 -0.59 -3.92 -5.94
C GLN A 60 0.51 -4.97 -5.99
N THR A 61 1.52 -4.75 -6.84
CA THR A 61 2.73 -5.57 -6.91
C THR A 61 3.92 -4.72 -6.49
N VAL A 62 4.58 -5.09 -5.40
CA VAL A 62 5.75 -4.36 -4.88
C VAL A 62 6.92 -5.31 -4.72
N THR A 63 8.05 -4.97 -5.31
CA THR A 63 9.31 -5.69 -5.15
C THR A 63 10.37 -4.75 -4.59
N VAL A 64 10.98 -5.11 -3.46
CA VAL A 64 12.14 -4.43 -2.89
C VAL A 64 13.30 -5.41 -2.92
N ASN A 65 14.26 -5.18 -3.82
CA ASN A 65 15.39 -6.08 -4.02
C ASN A 65 16.41 -6.01 -2.87
N GLY A 66 16.40 -4.91 -2.11
CA GLY A 66 17.22 -4.75 -0.91
C GLY A 66 16.45 -4.98 0.39
N SER A 67 17.01 -4.46 1.48
CA SER A 67 16.42 -4.58 2.81
C SER A 67 15.43 -3.46 3.11
N LEU A 68 14.44 -3.76 3.93
CA LEU A 68 13.57 -2.79 4.57
C LEU A 68 14.05 -2.51 5.98
N VAL A 69 14.34 -1.26 6.30
CA VAL A 69 14.72 -0.83 7.65
C VAL A 69 13.72 0.20 8.11
N ASN A 70 12.93 -0.14 9.13
CA ASN A 70 12.01 0.77 9.80
C ASN A 70 12.43 0.91 11.25
N THR A 71 12.70 2.13 11.71
CA THR A 71 13.19 2.37 13.07
C THR A 71 12.52 3.57 13.71
N ALA A 72 12.04 3.39 14.94
CA ALA A 72 11.52 4.47 15.78
C ALA A 72 12.28 4.53 17.10
N THR A 73 12.91 5.67 17.40
CA THR A 73 13.67 5.88 18.63
C THR A 73 13.27 7.18 19.30
N GLY A 74 12.95 7.09 20.59
CA GLY A 74 12.54 8.24 21.42
C GLY A 74 11.08 8.13 21.88
N GLY A 75 10.75 8.84 22.96
CA GLY A 75 9.44 8.73 23.61
C GLY A 75 8.32 9.13 22.65
N ASN A 76 7.32 8.26 22.49
CA ASN A 76 6.19 8.47 21.58
C ASN A 76 6.57 8.69 20.10
N SER A 77 7.77 8.32 19.66
CA SER A 77 8.13 8.32 18.25
C SER A 77 7.35 7.25 17.48
N LYS A 78 7.06 7.50 16.19
CA LYS A 78 6.40 6.54 15.30
C LYS A 78 7.12 6.42 13.96
N ALA A 79 7.33 5.19 13.49
CA ALA A 79 7.85 4.91 12.16
C ALA A 79 6.96 3.86 11.49
N ALA A 80 6.41 4.16 10.32
CA ALA A 80 5.52 3.26 9.59
C ALA A 80 5.99 3.04 8.15
N ILE A 81 6.03 1.80 7.70
CA ILE A 81 6.17 1.48 6.27
C ILE A 81 4.99 0.63 5.84
N ASN A 82 4.32 1.05 4.75
CA ASN A 82 3.26 0.29 4.12
C ASN A 82 3.68 -0.08 2.69
N LEU A 83 3.93 -1.36 2.45
CA LEU A 83 4.24 -1.92 1.13
C LEU A 83 3.03 -2.67 0.61
N GLY A 84 2.52 -2.27 -0.56
CA GLY A 84 1.42 -3.01 -1.20
C GLY A 84 0.16 -3.15 -0.36
N SER A 85 -0.02 -2.31 0.68
CA SER A 85 -1.05 -2.49 1.70
C SER A 85 -2.25 -1.59 1.46
N SER A 86 -3.42 -2.00 1.95
CA SER A 86 -4.69 -1.32 1.80
C SER A 86 -5.45 -1.31 3.13
N VAL A 87 -6.05 -0.18 3.46
CA VAL A 87 -6.88 0.00 4.66
C VAL A 87 -8.22 0.55 4.22
N ASN A 88 -9.31 -0.02 4.73
CA ASN A 88 -10.68 0.42 4.49
C ASN A 88 -11.08 0.47 3.01
N HIS A 89 -10.53 -0.46 2.21
CA HIS A 89 -10.97 -0.70 0.85
C HIS A 89 -12.01 -1.83 0.79
N SER A 90 -13.22 -1.50 0.35
CA SER A 90 -14.36 -2.43 0.23
C SER A 90 -14.35 -3.27 -1.05
N GLY A 91 -13.50 -2.91 -2.02
CA GLY A 91 -13.35 -3.64 -3.28
C GLY A 91 -12.47 -4.89 -3.17
N SER A 92 -12.17 -5.49 -4.33
CA SER A 92 -11.24 -6.61 -4.43
C SER A 92 -9.81 -6.13 -4.19
N ASN A 93 -9.03 -6.89 -3.43
CA ASN A 93 -7.61 -6.61 -3.18
C ASN A 93 -6.77 -7.79 -3.67
N ASN A 94 -5.71 -7.47 -4.42
CA ASN A 94 -4.69 -8.43 -4.80
C ASN A 94 -3.33 -7.78 -4.56
N GLN A 95 -2.63 -8.25 -3.54
CA GLN A 95 -1.41 -7.64 -3.03
C GLN A 95 -0.30 -8.67 -3.08
N VAL A 96 0.70 -8.41 -3.91
CA VAL A 96 1.86 -9.27 -4.09
C VAL A 96 3.08 -8.46 -3.68
N VAL A 97 3.72 -8.84 -2.58
CA VAL A 97 4.91 -8.14 -2.08
C VAL A 97 6.07 -9.10 -1.93
N SER A 98 7.22 -8.71 -2.49
CA SER A 98 8.49 -9.38 -2.30
C SER A 98 9.49 -8.38 -1.74
N VAL A 99 10.17 -8.75 -0.67
CA VAL A 99 11.18 -7.94 -0.01
C VAL A 99 12.32 -8.86 0.41
N GLY A 100 13.53 -8.31 0.44
CA GLY A 100 14.66 -8.96 1.09
C GLY A 100 14.48 -9.01 2.62
N THR A 101 15.54 -8.68 3.35
CA THR A 101 15.49 -8.67 4.82
C THR A 101 14.66 -7.52 5.34
N ILE A 102 13.90 -7.76 6.41
CA ILE A 102 13.15 -6.72 7.12
C ILE A 102 13.77 -6.53 8.51
N VAL A 103 14.17 -5.30 8.81
CA VAL A 103 14.58 -4.84 10.14
C VAL A 103 13.52 -3.87 10.61
N ASN A 104 12.72 -4.29 11.59
CA ASN A 104 11.74 -3.42 12.26
C ASN A 104 12.13 -3.27 13.72
N SER A 105 12.48 -2.05 14.15
CA SER A 105 13.03 -1.82 15.48
C SER A 105 12.40 -0.61 16.16
N ALA A 106 12.15 -0.72 17.46
CA ALA A 106 11.62 0.36 18.27
C ALA A 106 12.34 0.41 19.62
N SER A 107 12.67 1.61 20.08
CA SER A 107 13.35 1.82 21.37
C SER A 107 12.96 3.14 22.02
N GLY A 108 13.21 3.27 23.34
CA GLY A 108 12.94 4.50 24.09
C GLY A 108 11.47 4.91 24.17
N GLY A 109 10.54 3.95 24.04
CA GLY A 109 9.09 4.23 23.99
C GLY A 109 8.55 4.55 22.59
N GLY A 110 9.35 4.36 21.55
CA GLY A 110 8.92 4.46 20.15
C GLY A 110 8.04 3.29 19.70
N LYS A 111 7.37 3.47 18.55
CA LYS A 111 6.56 2.45 17.88
C LYS A 111 6.94 2.33 16.41
N SER A 112 7.24 1.12 15.97
CA SER A 112 7.69 0.86 14.60
C SER A 112 6.82 -0.22 13.97
N GLU A 113 6.16 0.11 12.86
CA GLU A 113 5.17 -0.73 12.19
C GLU A 113 5.53 -0.94 10.71
N VAL A 114 5.52 -2.19 10.26
CA VAL A 114 5.75 -2.56 8.86
C VAL A 114 4.57 -3.39 8.39
N ASN A 115 3.81 -2.87 7.44
CA ASN A 115 2.67 -3.52 6.82
C ASN A 115 3.06 -3.98 5.40
N ILE A 116 2.94 -5.27 5.12
CA ILE A 116 3.37 -5.90 3.87
C ILE A 116 2.20 -6.68 3.30
N GLY A 117 1.66 -6.22 2.18
CA GLY A 117 0.51 -6.85 1.54
C GLY A 117 -0.67 -7.04 2.49
N SER A 118 -0.86 -6.10 3.42
CA SER A 118 -1.94 -6.16 4.40
C SER A 118 -3.22 -5.55 3.84
N VAL A 119 -4.34 -6.26 4.01
CA VAL A 119 -5.70 -5.75 3.80
C VAL A 119 -6.37 -5.64 5.16
N VAL A 120 -6.58 -4.41 5.63
CA VAL A 120 -7.31 -4.16 6.88
C VAL A 120 -8.69 -3.59 6.57
N LYS A 121 -9.70 -4.14 7.24
CA LYS A 121 -11.07 -3.63 7.28
C LYS A 121 -11.38 -3.37 8.75
N ASP A 122 -11.56 -2.11 9.10
CA ASP A 122 -12.01 -1.71 10.44
C ASP A 122 -13.51 -1.96 10.63
#